data_AF-A0A7K1LSY8-F1
#
_entry.id   AF-A0A7K1LSY8-F1
#
_cell.length_a   1.000
_cell.length_b   1.000
_cell.length_c   1.000
_cell.angle_alpha   90.00
_cell.angle_beta   90.00
_cell.angle_gamma   90.00
#
_symmetry.space_group_name_H-M   'P 1'
#
loop_
_entity.id
_entity.type
_entity.pdbx_description
1 polymer ?
#
loop_
_entity_poly.entity_id
_entity_poly.type
_entity_poly.pdbx_seq_one_letter_code
_entity_poly.pdbx_strand_id
1 'polypeptide(L)'
;MTDINKLIEEIIPPADYQNRNGFSNENIILSLSEQEKLEVEDRLIKMLANSNDELIGETLVILKSKKALPVLNNKLSKAEKPNLRIIWASYINEIENGNDQMKNIGFEEFKKVSEKYSLIEVFYYASRFNDSRINSEIKKFINDKDYLIAYNARRCLGLSTKEIQGNKIKKHKEKWWQFWK
;
A
#
# COMPACT_ATOMS: atom_id res chain seq x y z
N MET A 1 -26.28 16.53 -9.69
CA MET A 1 -25.12 16.68 -8.79
C MET A 1 -25.34 15.69 -7.67
N THR A 2 -24.49 14.68 -7.56
CA THR A 2 -24.57 13.68 -6.49
C THR A 2 -24.30 14.37 -5.15
N ASP A 3 -24.96 13.94 -4.08
CA ASP A 3 -24.65 14.45 -2.74
C ASP A 3 -23.21 14.08 -2.39
N ILE A 4 -22.35 15.09 -2.22
CA ILE A 4 -20.93 14.91 -1.95
C ILE A 4 -20.67 14.07 -0.69
N ASN A 5 -21.56 14.11 0.31
CA ASN A 5 -21.38 13.30 1.51
C ASN A 5 -21.56 11.81 1.22
N LYS A 6 -22.59 11.46 0.44
CA LYS A 6 -22.82 10.07 0.01
C LYS A 6 -21.66 9.58 -0.85
N LEU A 7 -21.19 10.41 -1.77
CA LEU A 7 -20.05 10.06 -2.62
C LEU A 7 -18.79 9.80 -1.78
N ILE A 8 -18.55 10.58 -0.73
CA ILE A 8 -17.40 10.38 0.16
C ILE A 8 -17.53 9.08 0.96
N GLU A 9 -18.73 8.69 1.39
CA GLU A 9 -18.98 7.40 2.06
C GLU A 9 -18.74 6.21 1.12
N GLU A 10 -19.05 6.34 -0.17
CA GLU A 10 -18.76 5.33 -1.18
C GLU A 10 -17.27 5.21 -1.48
N ILE A 11 -16.55 6.35 -1.52
CA ILE A 11 -15.11 6.39 -1.80
C ILE A 11 -14.28 5.93 -0.60
N ILE A 12 -14.66 6.36 0.60
CA ILE A 12 -13.98 6.07 1.87
C ILE A 12 -14.97 5.36 2.80
N PRO A 13 -15.25 4.06 2.59
CA PRO A 13 -16.10 3.29 3.49
C PRO A 13 -15.46 3.18 4.89
N PRO A 14 -16.21 2.76 5.92
CA PRO A 14 -15.70 2.67 7.29
C PRO A 14 -14.36 1.93 7.42
N ALA A 15 -13.51 2.39 8.35
CA ALA A 15 -12.14 1.89 8.57
C ALA A 15 -12.10 0.55 9.32
N ASP A 16 -12.78 -0.45 8.77
CA ASP A 16 -12.81 -1.81 9.31
C ASP A 16 -12.64 -2.86 8.20
N TYR A 17 -12.32 -4.07 8.64
CA TYR A 17 -12.08 -5.20 7.74
C TYR A 17 -13.31 -5.59 6.91
N GLN A 18 -14.51 -5.50 7.48
CA GLN A 18 -15.74 -5.95 6.81
C GLN A 18 -16.05 -5.09 5.59
N ASN A 19 -15.81 -3.78 5.71
CA ASN A 19 -16.08 -2.81 4.66
C ASN A 19 -14.92 -2.68 3.65
N ARG A 20 -13.68 -2.98 4.05
CA ARG A 20 -12.49 -2.70 3.23
C ARG A 20 -11.75 -3.91 2.68
N ASN A 21 -12.05 -5.12 3.12
CA ASN A 21 -11.35 -6.30 2.62
C ASN A 21 -11.63 -6.53 1.12
N GLY A 22 -10.61 -6.35 0.28
CA GLY A 22 -10.72 -6.46 -1.18
C GLY A 22 -11.40 -5.26 -1.85
N PHE A 23 -11.63 -4.17 -1.12
CA PHE A 23 -12.19 -2.95 -1.65
C PHE A 23 -11.16 -2.15 -2.47
N SER A 24 -11.62 -1.52 -3.54
CA SER A 24 -10.90 -0.48 -4.27
C SER A 24 -11.89 0.57 -4.75
N ASN A 25 -11.58 1.84 -4.55
CA ASN A 25 -12.38 2.96 -5.02
C ASN A 25 -11.91 3.51 -6.38
N GLU A 26 -10.92 2.88 -7.02
CA GLU A 26 -10.32 3.39 -8.25
C GLU A 26 -11.34 3.62 -9.37
N ASN A 27 -12.24 2.65 -9.60
CA ASN A 27 -13.29 2.78 -10.62
C ASN A 27 -14.27 3.91 -10.31
N ILE A 28 -14.58 4.15 -9.04
CA ILE A 28 -15.44 5.26 -8.61
C ILE A 28 -14.74 6.57 -8.98
N ILE A 29 -13.49 6.75 -8.57
CA ILE A 29 -12.70 7.95 -8.85
C ILE A 29 -12.53 8.22 -10.35
N LEU A 30 -12.27 7.18 -11.15
CA LEU A 30 -12.11 7.29 -12.60
C LEU A 30 -13.41 7.67 -13.32
N SER A 31 -14.57 7.38 -12.72
CA SER A 31 -15.89 7.72 -13.27
C SER A 31 -16.38 9.13 -12.94
N LEU A 32 -15.73 9.82 -12.00
CA LEU A 32 -16.13 11.16 -11.57
C LEU A 32 -15.92 12.21 -12.66
N SER A 33 -16.82 13.19 -12.70
CA SER A 33 -16.59 14.43 -13.44
C SER A 33 -15.44 15.23 -12.83
N GLU A 34 -14.85 16.14 -13.61
CA GLU A 34 -13.76 16.99 -13.10
C GLU A 34 -14.19 17.87 -11.92
N GLN A 35 -15.45 18.33 -11.91
CA GLN A 35 -15.99 19.08 -10.78
C GLN A 35 -16.08 18.21 -9.53
N GLU A 36 -16.62 16.99 -9.63
CA GLU A 36 -16.71 16.06 -8.51
C GLU A 36 -15.33 15.68 -7.98
N LYS A 37 -14.33 15.49 -8.86
CA LYS A 37 -12.94 15.23 -8.45
C LYS A 37 -12.37 16.37 -7.59
N LEU A 38 -12.63 17.63 -7.95
CA LEU A 38 -12.17 18.77 -7.18
C LEU A 38 -12.84 18.83 -5.80
N GLU A 39 -14.16 18.60 -5.74
CA GLU A 39 -14.91 18.59 -4.47
C GLU A 39 -14.47 17.43 -3.56
N VAL A 40 -14.27 16.25 -4.13
CA VAL A 40 -13.74 15.07 -3.43
C VAL A 40 -12.32 15.32 -2.93
N GLU A 41 -11.42 15.83 -3.78
CA GLU A 41 -10.03 16.17 -3.42
C GLU A 41 -9.98 17.06 -2.18
N ASP A 42 -10.71 18.18 -2.19
CA ASP A 42 -10.71 19.15 -1.09
C ASP A 42 -11.27 18.53 0.21
N ARG A 43 -12.26 17.64 0.11
CA ARG A 43 -12.83 16.94 1.27
C ARG A 43 -11.87 15.90 1.84
N LEU A 44 -11.23 15.12 0.98
CA LEU A 44 -10.24 14.11 1.38
C LEU A 44 -9.02 14.73 2.04
N ILE A 45 -8.52 15.86 1.55
CA ILE A 45 -7.41 16.60 2.19
C ILE A 45 -7.79 17.02 3.62
N LYS A 46 -9.00 17.56 3.82
CA LYS A 46 -9.50 17.94 5.15
C LYS A 46 -9.66 16.74 6.08
N MET A 47 -10.14 15.61 5.57
CA MET A 47 -10.27 14.37 6.34
C MET A 47 -8.91 13.80 6.73
N LEU A 48 -7.94 13.79 5.80
CA LEU A 48 -6.59 13.29 6.05
C LEU A 48 -5.87 14.14 7.10
N ALA A 49 -6.10 15.46 7.14
CA ALA A 49 -5.50 16.32 8.17
C ALA A 49 -5.76 15.81 9.60
N ASN A 50 -6.91 15.18 9.83
CA ASN A 50 -7.39 14.73 11.14
C ASN A 50 -7.41 13.20 11.33
N SER A 51 -6.98 12.41 10.34
CA SER A 51 -7.00 10.94 10.39
C SER A 51 -5.71 10.34 9.84
N ASN A 52 -5.35 9.12 10.21
CA ASN A 52 -4.23 8.39 9.59
C ASN A 52 -4.74 7.32 8.61
N ASP A 53 -5.87 7.60 7.97
CA ASP A 53 -6.51 6.65 7.06
C ASP A 53 -5.74 6.59 5.73
N GLU A 54 -5.06 5.48 5.52
CA GLU A 54 -4.21 5.23 4.35
C GLU A 54 -5.02 5.17 3.06
N LEU A 55 -6.28 4.72 3.11
CA LEU A 55 -7.16 4.72 1.93
C LEU A 55 -7.37 6.14 1.41
N ILE A 56 -7.46 7.14 2.29
CA ILE A 56 -7.57 8.55 1.89
C ILE A 56 -6.30 8.99 1.16
N GLY A 57 -5.13 8.64 1.71
CA GLY A 57 -3.83 8.93 1.08
C GLY A 57 -3.71 8.30 -0.31
N GLU A 58 -4.04 7.02 -0.42
CA GLU A 58 -4.05 6.29 -1.69
C GLU A 58 -5.02 6.90 -2.71
N THR A 59 -6.21 7.30 -2.27
CA THR A 59 -7.21 7.95 -3.13
C THR A 59 -6.69 9.28 -3.69
N LEU A 60 -5.97 10.05 -2.88
CA LEU A 60 -5.33 11.31 -3.31
C LEU A 60 -4.21 11.06 -4.35
N VAL A 61 -3.57 9.90 -4.33
CA VAL A 61 -2.62 9.48 -5.37
C VAL A 61 -3.35 9.16 -6.69
N ILE A 62 -4.47 8.43 -6.63
CA ILE A 62 -5.29 8.13 -7.82
C ILE A 62 -5.75 9.45 -8.49
N LEU A 63 -6.15 10.43 -7.69
CA LEU A 63 -6.51 11.78 -8.13
C LEU A 63 -5.31 12.62 -8.61
N LYS A 64 -4.07 12.16 -8.40
CA LYS A 64 -2.83 12.90 -8.67
C LYS A 64 -2.80 14.28 -7.99
N SER A 65 -3.31 14.34 -6.76
CA SER A 65 -3.53 15.57 -6.02
C SER A 65 -2.24 16.23 -5.56
N LYS A 66 -1.71 17.18 -6.33
CA LYS A 66 -0.59 18.03 -5.89
C LYS A 66 -0.98 18.91 -4.68
N LYS A 67 -2.27 19.25 -4.54
CA LYS A 67 -2.78 20.01 -3.39
C LYS A 67 -2.64 19.24 -2.08
N ALA A 68 -2.60 17.91 -2.11
CA ALA A 68 -2.43 17.07 -0.93
C ALA A 68 -0.99 17.01 -0.39
N LEU A 69 0.01 17.47 -1.16
CA LEU A 69 1.41 17.37 -0.76
C LEU A 69 1.71 17.96 0.64
N PRO A 70 1.17 19.13 1.05
CA PRO A 70 1.40 19.65 2.40
C PRO A 70 0.88 18.73 3.51
N VAL A 71 -0.32 18.16 3.35
CA VAL A 71 -0.90 17.26 4.36
C VAL A 71 -0.14 15.93 4.40
N LEU A 72 0.24 15.38 3.25
CA LEU A 72 1.03 14.16 3.13
C LEU A 72 2.43 14.32 3.74
N ASN A 73 3.11 15.43 3.49
CA ASN A 73 4.41 15.74 4.12
C ASN A 73 4.28 15.85 5.65
N ASN A 74 3.21 16.46 6.14
CA ASN A 74 2.92 16.50 7.58
C ASN A 74 2.60 15.10 8.16
N LYS A 75 2.00 14.19 7.39
CA LYS A 75 1.84 12.78 7.80
C LYS A 75 3.18 12.06 7.86
N LEU A 76 4.01 12.22 6.84
CA LEU A 76 5.34 11.63 6.78
C LEU A 76 6.24 12.12 7.95
N SER A 77 6.19 13.41 8.29
CA SER A 77 7.01 13.96 9.37
C SER A 77 6.59 13.48 10.77
N LYS A 78 5.29 13.19 10.96
CA LYS A 78 4.72 12.69 12.22
C LYS A 78 4.73 11.17 12.34
N ALA A 79 4.99 10.45 11.25
CA ALA A 79 5.01 8.99 11.27
C ALA A 79 6.26 8.48 12.00
N GLU A 80 6.04 7.79 13.13
CA GLU A 80 7.09 7.20 13.96
C GLU A 80 7.52 5.82 13.46
N LYS A 81 6.58 5.03 12.92
CA LYS A 81 6.86 3.67 12.47
C LYS A 81 7.44 3.64 11.06
N PRO A 82 8.48 2.82 10.79
CA PRO A 82 9.08 2.73 9.46
C PRO A 82 8.08 2.37 8.35
N ASN A 83 7.14 1.45 8.60
CA ASN A 83 6.13 1.07 7.60
C ASN A 83 5.24 2.26 7.20
N LEU A 84 4.75 3.04 8.17
CA LEU A 84 3.97 4.24 7.89
C LEU A 84 4.77 5.29 7.12
N ARG A 85 6.06 5.47 7.45
CA ARG A 85 6.93 6.40 6.71
C ARG A 85 7.08 6.00 5.26
N ILE A 86 7.22 4.70 4.97
CA ILE A 86 7.27 4.16 3.60
C ILE A 86 5.97 4.43 2.86
N ILE A 87 4.82 4.19 3.50
CA ILE A 87 3.49 4.41 2.90
C ILE A 87 3.33 5.87 2.50
N TRP A 88 3.50 6.82 3.43
CA TRP A 88 3.34 8.25 3.13
C TRP A 88 4.37 8.74 2.09
N ALA A 89 5.61 8.28 2.16
CA ALA A 89 6.63 8.61 1.17
C ALA A 89 6.28 8.05 -0.22
N SER A 90 5.67 6.87 -0.32
CA SER A 90 5.25 6.28 -1.60
C SER A 90 4.18 7.14 -2.28
N TYR A 91 3.21 7.64 -1.52
CA TYR A 91 2.16 8.52 -2.04
C TYR A 91 2.72 9.83 -2.57
N ILE A 92 3.63 10.47 -1.81
CA ILE A 92 4.32 11.70 -2.25
C ILE A 92 5.13 11.43 -3.51
N ASN A 93 5.92 10.34 -3.52
CA ASN A 93 6.73 9.96 -4.67
C ASN A 93 5.91 9.81 -5.95
N GLU A 94 4.73 9.20 -5.89
CA GLU A 94 3.88 9.02 -7.06
C GLU A 94 3.22 10.31 -7.54
N ILE A 95 2.69 11.14 -6.63
CA ILE A 95 2.12 12.44 -6.99
C ILE A 95 3.18 13.33 -7.66
N GLU A 96 4.43 13.22 -7.23
CA GLU A 96 5.57 13.95 -7.77
C GLU A 96 6.29 13.25 -8.93
N ASN A 97 5.81 12.08 -9.37
CA ASN A 97 6.39 11.28 -10.47
C ASN A 97 7.88 10.91 -10.27
N GLY A 98 8.26 10.51 -9.06
CA GLY A 98 9.56 9.91 -8.77
C GLY A 98 10.53 10.81 -7.98
N ASN A 99 10.08 11.37 -6.85
CA ASN A 99 10.91 12.18 -5.96
C ASN A 99 12.06 11.38 -5.32
N ASP A 100 13.32 11.75 -5.60
CA ASP A 100 14.52 11.06 -5.10
C ASP A 100 14.68 11.11 -3.57
N GLN A 101 14.25 12.20 -2.92
CA GLN A 101 14.21 12.27 -1.46
C GLN A 101 13.25 11.22 -0.89
N MET A 102 12.08 11.04 -1.51
CA MET A 102 11.11 10.02 -1.07
C MET A 102 11.63 8.61 -1.30
N LYS A 103 12.31 8.35 -2.42
CA LYS A 103 13.00 7.06 -2.67
C LYS A 103 14.07 6.77 -1.61
N ASN A 104 14.86 7.77 -1.24
CA ASN A 104 15.87 7.63 -0.19
C ASN A 104 15.25 7.32 1.18
N ILE A 105 14.16 8.00 1.53
CA ILE A 105 13.39 7.69 2.74
C ILE A 105 12.86 6.26 2.67
N GLY A 106 12.21 5.87 1.56
CA GLY A 106 11.68 4.53 1.36
C GLY A 106 12.75 3.46 1.54
N PHE A 107 13.94 3.66 0.97
CA PHE A 107 15.06 2.73 1.10
C PHE A 107 15.58 2.60 2.53
N GLU A 108 15.84 3.72 3.22
CA GLU A 108 16.37 3.66 4.59
C GLU A 108 15.35 3.16 5.60
N GLU A 109 14.07 3.49 5.44
CA GLU A 109 13.01 2.97 6.32
C GLU A 109 12.74 1.49 6.08
N PHE A 110 12.81 1.01 4.83
CA PHE A 110 12.60 -0.41 4.51
C PHE A 110 13.55 -1.31 5.31
N LYS A 111 14.82 -0.92 5.45
CA LYS A 111 15.84 -1.64 6.21
C LYS A 111 15.52 -1.76 7.71
N LYS A 112 14.61 -0.95 8.24
CA LYS A 112 14.20 -0.94 9.64
C LYS A 112 12.94 -1.77 9.90
N VAL A 113 12.24 -2.21 8.86
CA VAL A 113 11.00 -3.01 8.99
C VAL A 113 11.38 -4.46 9.29
N SER A 114 11.00 -4.95 10.48
CA SER A 114 11.33 -6.30 10.94
C SER A 114 10.10 -7.15 11.31
N GLU A 115 8.98 -6.51 11.62
CA GLU A 115 7.73 -7.19 11.94
C GLU A 115 7.11 -7.77 10.65
N LYS A 116 6.68 -9.03 10.70
CA LYS A 116 6.26 -9.82 9.53
C LYS A 116 5.11 -9.18 8.76
N TYR A 117 4.04 -8.77 9.43
CA TYR A 117 2.84 -8.26 8.77
C TYR A 117 3.09 -6.87 8.18
N SER A 118 3.85 -6.04 8.89
CA SER A 118 4.34 -4.75 8.43
C SER A 118 5.26 -4.90 7.21
N LEU A 119 6.12 -5.92 7.18
CA LEU A 119 6.98 -6.21 6.03
C LEU A 119 6.16 -6.62 4.79
N ILE A 120 5.13 -7.47 4.99
CA ILE A 120 4.22 -7.90 3.93
C ILE A 120 3.49 -6.69 3.31
N GLU A 121 2.95 -5.81 4.15
CA GLU A 121 2.31 -4.56 3.74
C GLU A 121 3.27 -3.66 2.97
N VAL A 122 4.48 -3.46 3.50
CA VAL A 122 5.50 -2.58 2.92
C VAL A 122 5.96 -3.04 1.54
N PHE A 123 5.97 -4.34 1.21
CA PHE A 123 6.33 -4.79 -0.14
C PHE A 123 5.50 -4.12 -1.24
N TYR A 124 4.20 -3.94 -0.99
CA TYR A 124 3.31 -3.27 -1.94
C TYR A 124 3.74 -1.81 -2.15
N TYR A 125 3.81 -1.02 -1.07
CA TYR A 125 4.14 0.41 -1.16
C TYR A 125 5.58 0.68 -1.58
N ALA A 126 6.54 -0.12 -1.10
CA ALA A 126 7.95 0.03 -1.45
C ALA A 126 8.21 -0.26 -2.94
N SER A 127 7.46 -1.18 -3.57
CA SER A 127 7.60 -1.43 -5.01
C SER A 127 7.21 -0.21 -5.87
N ARG A 128 6.33 0.67 -5.36
CA ARG A 128 5.82 1.84 -6.08
C ARG A 128 6.85 2.97 -6.24
N PHE A 129 7.97 2.92 -5.50
CA PHE A 129 9.09 3.83 -5.73
C PHE A 129 9.80 3.60 -7.07
N ASN A 130 9.66 2.41 -7.66
CA ASN A 130 10.40 1.97 -8.85
C ASN A 130 11.92 2.19 -8.71
N ASP A 131 12.46 1.99 -7.50
CA ASP A 131 13.87 2.19 -7.17
C ASP A 131 14.61 0.83 -7.16
N SER A 132 15.71 0.74 -7.90
CA SER A 132 16.48 -0.50 -8.04
C SER A 132 17.10 -0.99 -6.73
N ARG A 133 17.41 -0.08 -5.80
CA ARG A 133 17.97 -0.41 -4.47
C ARG A 133 16.90 -1.08 -3.62
N ILE A 134 15.70 -0.49 -3.58
CA ILE A 134 14.55 -1.05 -2.87
C ILE A 134 14.17 -2.42 -3.45
N ASN A 135 14.07 -2.52 -4.77
CA ASN A 135 13.78 -3.80 -5.44
C ASN A 135 14.83 -4.88 -5.12
N SER A 136 16.10 -4.49 -4.94
CA SER A 136 17.16 -5.41 -4.55
C SER A 136 17.02 -5.88 -3.10
N GLU A 137 16.55 -5.03 -2.19
CA GLU A 137 16.22 -5.43 -0.83
C GLU A 137 15.03 -6.40 -0.79
N ILE A 138 13.96 -6.12 -1.54
CA ILE A 138 12.79 -7.01 -1.65
C ILE A 138 13.19 -8.38 -2.21
N LYS A 139 14.11 -8.43 -3.18
CA LYS A 139 14.59 -9.69 -3.78
C LYS A 139 15.17 -10.68 -2.75
N LYS A 140 15.67 -10.21 -1.61
CA LYS A 140 16.19 -11.09 -0.54
C LYS A 140 15.10 -12.00 0.06
N PHE A 141 13.83 -11.63 -0.09
CA PHE A 141 12.69 -12.32 0.50
C PHE A 141 11.95 -13.26 -0.46
N ILE A 142 12.31 -13.32 -1.75
CA ILE A 142 11.54 -14.09 -2.75
C ILE A 142 11.52 -15.60 -2.52
N ASN A 143 12.46 -16.10 -1.72
CA ASN A 143 12.58 -17.51 -1.32
C ASN A 143 12.51 -17.66 0.21
N ASP A 144 11.89 -16.71 0.91
CA ASP A 144 11.73 -16.79 2.36
C ASP A 144 11.00 -18.08 2.77
N LYS A 145 11.37 -18.63 3.93
CA LYS A 145 10.75 -19.84 4.50
C LYS A 145 9.27 -19.62 4.81
N ASP A 146 8.88 -18.39 5.10
CA ASP A 146 7.50 -18.00 5.31
C ASP A 146 6.80 -17.77 3.97
N TYR A 147 5.74 -18.55 3.76
CA TYR A 147 4.95 -18.52 2.54
C TYR A 147 4.44 -17.11 2.21
N LEU A 148 3.96 -16.35 3.20
CA LEU A 148 3.34 -15.05 2.96
C LEU A 148 4.39 -14.00 2.59
N ILE A 149 5.57 -14.06 3.21
CA ILE A 149 6.69 -13.17 2.89
C ILE A 149 7.14 -13.43 1.44
N ALA A 150 7.45 -14.68 1.12
CA ALA A 150 7.94 -15.04 -0.22
C ALA A 150 6.89 -14.78 -1.32
N TYR A 151 5.62 -15.06 -1.05
CA TYR A 151 4.52 -14.80 -1.97
C TYR A 151 4.39 -13.30 -2.28
N ASN A 152 4.35 -12.44 -1.25
CA ASN A 152 4.16 -11.00 -1.46
C ASN A 152 5.39 -10.33 -2.08
N ALA A 153 6.61 -10.72 -1.67
CA ALA A 153 7.85 -10.23 -2.28
C ALA A 153 7.94 -10.57 -3.78
N ARG A 154 7.51 -11.78 -4.19
CA ARG A 154 7.44 -12.14 -5.61
C ARG A 154 6.36 -11.39 -6.35
N ARG A 155 5.17 -11.29 -5.74
CA ARG A 155 4.01 -10.61 -6.34
C ARG A 155 4.32 -9.14 -6.65
N CYS A 156 4.90 -8.39 -5.71
CA CYS A 156 5.21 -6.97 -5.92
C CYS A 156 6.33 -6.75 -6.96
N LEU A 157 7.21 -7.74 -7.18
CA LEU A 157 8.23 -7.73 -8.23
C LEU A 157 7.73 -8.28 -9.58
N GLY A 158 6.45 -8.65 -9.71
CA GLY A 158 5.90 -9.24 -10.94
C GLY A 158 6.42 -10.65 -11.25
N LEU A 159 6.96 -11.36 -10.26
CA LEU A 159 7.50 -12.71 -10.42
C LEU A 159 6.41 -13.79 -10.25
N SER A 160 6.55 -14.91 -10.96
CA SER A 160 5.64 -16.07 -10.84
C SER A 160 5.59 -16.61 -9.41
N THR A 161 4.40 -16.85 -8.88
CA THR A 161 4.18 -17.40 -7.52
C THR A 161 3.84 -18.90 -7.49
N LYS A 162 3.80 -19.56 -8.66
CA LYS A 162 3.37 -20.97 -8.82
C LYS A 162 4.22 -21.95 -7.99
N GLU A 163 5.54 -21.73 -7.95
CA GLU A 163 6.50 -22.62 -7.27
C GLU A 163 6.31 -22.63 -5.75
N ILE A 164 5.93 -21.49 -5.17
CA ILE A 164 5.66 -21.37 -3.74
C ILE A 164 4.36 -22.11 -3.36
N GLN A 165 3.33 -22.03 -4.21
CA GLN A 165 2.07 -22.75 -4.00
C GLN A 165 2.28 -24.27 -4.00
N GLY A 166 3.13 -24.79 -4.90
CA GLY A 166 3.49 -26.21 -4.95
C GLY A 166 4.15 -26.73 -3.68
N ASN A 167 5.05 -25.94 -3.08
CA ASN A 167 5.74 -26.31 -1.84
C ASN A 167 4.81 -26.34 -0.61
N LYS A 168 3.80 -25.46 -0.55
CA LYS A 168 2.78 -25.48 0.51
C LYS A 168 1.89 -26.73 0.41
N ILE A 169 1.49 -27.10 -0.80
CA ILE A 169 0.67 -28.30 -1.06
C ILE A 169 1.44 -29.57 -0.70
N LYS A 170 2.72 -29.67 -1.06
CA LYS A 170 3.58 -30.81 -0.70
C LYS A 170 3.78 -30.96 0.81
N LYS A 171 4.12 -29.87 1.51
CA LYS A 171 4.25 -29.88 2.99
C LYS A 171 2.96 -30.29 3.70
N HIS A 172 1.80 -29.89 3.18
CA HIS A 172 0.53 -30.37 3.74
C HIS A 172 0.40 -31.87 3.55
N LYS A 173 0.58 -32.39 2.32
CA LYS A 173 0.49 -33.82 2.02
C LYS A 173 1.44 -34.67 2.88
N GLU A 174 2.68 -34.24 3.08
CA GLU A 174 3.65 -34.94 3.94
C GLU A 174 3.23 -34.99 5.42
N LYS A 175 2.56 -33.96 5.92
CA LYS A 175 2.02 -33.94 7.29
C LYS A 175 0.78 -34.82 7.46
N TRP A 176 -0.08 -34.94 6.45
CA TRP A 176 -1.28 -35.78 6.54
C TRP A 176 -0.95 -37.26 6.82
N TRP A 177 0.17 -37.78 6.29
CA TRP A 177 0.62 -39.17 6.54
C TRP A 177 1.14 -39.42 7.96
N GLN A 178 1.48 -38.37 8.73
CA GLN A 178 1.97 -38.51 10.10
C GLN A 178 0.86 -38.71 11.13
N PHE A 179 -0.41 -38.47 10.75
CA PHE A 179 -1.58 -38.69 11.61
C PHE A 179 -2.16 -40.12 11.50
N TRP A 180 -1.54 -40.99 10.70
CA TRP A 180 -1.95 -42.39 10.49
C TRP A 180 -0.90 -43.39 11.00
N LYS A 181 -0.01 -42.97 11.91
CA LYS A 181 0.88 -43.84 12.70
C LYS A 181 0.47 -43.79 14.15
#